data_AF-A0A9D9HE59-F1
#
_entry.id   AF-A0A9D9HE59-F1
#
_cell.length_a   1.000
_cell.length_b   1.000
_cell.length_c   1.000
_cell.angle_alpha   90.00
_cell.angle_beta   90.00
_cell.angle_gamma   90.00
#
_symmetry.space_group_name_H-M   'P 1'
#
loop_
_entity.id
_entity.type
_entity.pdbx_description
1 polymer ?
#
loop_
_entity_poly.entity_id
_entity_poly.type
_entity_poly.pdbx_seq_one_letter_code
_entity_poly.pdbx_strand_id
1 'polypeptide(L)'
;RMAQGTQSSAADDGPGTTDTDGEEALFAAQIELAGRLGLPFIVHSREAFAPTYSVIRSCGWFRGVIHCFSYGEREAAKFLDLGFFLSFPGNITFGKKAADRERISGLLRYVPRDRLLLETDAPYLAPAPERGTVNTPQKIRYIYAAAAGFLGIPEEELAALVLRNAVSAFSLQTPG
;
A
#
# COMPACT_ATOMS: atom_id res chain seq x y z
N ARG A 1 17.52 -28.57 -5.88
CA ARG A 1 17.43 -27.37 -6.75
C ARG A 1 15.96 -26.95 -6.73
N MET A 2 15.64 -25.93 -5.93
CA MET A 2 14.24 -25.52 -5.69
C MET A 2 13.73 -24.73 -6.89
N ALA A 3 12.57 -25.14 -7.40
CA ALA A 3 11.87 -24.49 -8.50
C ALA A 3 11.24 -23.18 -8.02
N GLN A 4 11.63 -22.08 -8.66
CA GLN A 4 10.96 -20.79 -8.60
C GLN A 4 9.61 -20.95 -9.31
N GLY A 5 8.52 -20.71 -8.58
CA GLY A 5 7.18 -20.66 -9.13
C GLY A 5 6.60 -19.27 -8.92
N THR A 6 6.94 -18.33 -9.81
CA THR A 6 6.26 -17.04 -9.94
C THR A 6 4.98 -17.26 -10.74
N GLN A 7 3.82 -17.18 -10.10
CA GLN A 7 2.55 -17.05 -10.80
C GLN A 7 2.23 -15.57 -10.95
N SER A 8 2.30 -15.08 -12.19
CA SER A 8 1.82 -13.77 -12.63
C SER A 8 0.38 -13.55 -12.16
N SER A 9 0.15 -12.41 -11.52
CA SER A 9 -1.17 -11.88 -11.21
C SER A 9 -1.40 -10.69 -12.12
N ALA A 10 -2.41 -10.79 -12.98
CA ALA A 10 -2.79 -9.78 -13.98
C ALA A 10 -2.96 -8.37 -13.38
N ALA A 11 -1.87 -7.62 -13.32
CA ALA A 11 -1.78 -6.24 -12.89
C ALA A 11 -0.82 -5.54 -13.83
N ASP A 12 -1.31 -5.13 -15.01
CA ASP A 12 -0.58 -4.42 -16.06
C ASP A 12 0.88 -4.88 -16.20
N ASP A 13 1.08 -6.08 -16.73
CA ASP A 13 2.40 -6.68 -16.98
C ASP A 13 3.05 -6.10 -18.26
N GLY A 14 2.77 -4.82 -18.59
CA GLY A 14 3.49 -4.10 -19.63
C GLY A 14 5.00 -4.05 -19.30
N PRO A 15 5.89 -3.88 -20.29
CA PRO A 15 7.35 -4.01 -20.10
C PRO A 15 8.00 -2.94 -19.18
N GLY A 16 7.19 -2.19 -18.40
CA GLY A 16 7.62 -0.96 -17.74
C GLY A 16 8.00 0.12 -18.76
N THR A 17 8.39 1.29 -18.27
CA THR A 17 9.10 2.26 -19.11
C THR A 17 10.58 1.89 -19.18
N THR A 18 11.24 2.30 -20.26
CA THR A 18 12.71 2.27 -20.34
C THR A 18 13.34 3.57 -19.84
N ASP A 19 12.53 4.60 -19.58
CA ASP A 19 12.97 5.93 -19.16
C ASP A 19 12.91 6.08 -17.64
N THR A 20 13.82 5.39 -16.95
CA THR A 20 13.92 5.43 -15.47
C THR A 20 14.33 6.80 -14.97
N ASP A 21 15.18 7.52 -15.72
CA ASP A 21 15.61 8.88 -15.38
C ASP A 21 14.42 9.84 -15.43
N GLY A 22 13.54 9.70 -16.43
CA GLY A 22 12.28 10.44 -16.53
C GLY A 22 11.30 10.13 -15.39
N GLU A 23 11.18 8.87 -14.97
CA GLU A 23 10.38 8.51 -13.79
C GLU A 23 10.91 9.18 -12.52
N GLU A 24 12.22 9.09 -12.25
CA GLU A 24 12.84 9.68 -11.07
C GLU A 24 12.71 11.21 -11.06
N ALA A 25 12.94 11.87 -12.21
CA ALA A 25 12.80 13.32 -12.33
C ALA A 25 11.37 13.79 -12.13
N LEU A 26 10.38 13.12 -12.74
CA LEU A 26 8.97 13.46 -12.57
C LEU A 26 8.50 13.18 -11.14
N PHE A 27 8.95 12.08 -10.54
CA PHE A 27 8.65 11.74 -9.17
C PHE A 27 9.18 12.79 -8.20
N ALA A 28 10.45 13.21 -8.34
CA ALA A 28 11.05 14.27 -7.55
C ALA A 28 10.26 15.60 -7.68
N ALA A 29 9.92 15.99 -8.91
CA ALA A 29 9.16 17.21 -9.17
C ALA A 29 7.76 17.20 -8.51
N GLN A 30 7.09 16.05 -8.48
CA GLN A 30 5.80 15.90 -7.80
C GLN A 30 5.92 15.97 -6.28
N ILE A 31 6.99 15.40 -5.69
CA ILE A 31 7.25 15.51 -4.24
C ILE A 31 7.54 16.97 -3.86
N GLU A 32 8.38 17.65 -4.62
CA GLU A 32 8.69 19.08 -4.40
C GLU A 32 7.43 19.95 -4.51
N LEU A 33 6.58 19.68 -5.51
CA LEU A 33 5.30 20.36 -5.65
C LEU A 33 4.39 20.11 -4.43
N ALA A 34 4.29 18.86 -3.98
CA ALA A 34 3.52 18.51 -2.79
C ALA A 34 4.04 19.25 -1.54
N GLY A 35 5.38 19.34 -1.39
CA GLY A 35 6.03 20.12 -0.33
C GLY A 35 5.68 21.60 -0.37
N ARG A 36 5.75 22.25 -1.54
CA ARG A 36 5.36 23.66 -1.71
C ARG A 36 3.89 23.91 -1.40
N LEU A 37 3.01 22.95 -1.70
CA LEU A 37 1.58 23.05 -1.46
C LEU A 37 1.16 22.58 -0.05
N GLY A 38 2.08 22.02 0.72
CA GLY A 38 1.76 21.43 2.03
C GLY A 38 0.83 20.21 1.93
N LEU A 39 0.81 19.52 0.78
CA LEU A 39 -0.06 18.38 0.51
C LEU A 39 0.65 17.05 0.75
N PRO A 40 -0.07 16.00 1.15
CA PRO A 40 0.46 14.65 1.11
C PRO A 40 0.59 14.16 -0.34
N PHE A 41 1.49 13.21 -0.58
CA PHE A 41 1.62 12.53 -1.87
C PHE A 41 1.41 11.01 -1.76
N ILE A 42 0.98 10.41 -2.85
CA ILE A 42 0.69 8.97 -2.93
C ILE A 42 1.76 8.33 -3.81
N VAL A 43 2.45 7.33 -3.28
CA VAL A 43 3.58 6.68 -3.93
C VAL A 43 3.17 5.30 -4.40
N HIS A 44 3.30 5.07 -5.71
CA HIS A 44 3.39 3.73 -6.27
C HIS A 44 4.86 3.34 -6.39
N SER A 45 5.21 2.14 -5.97
CA SER A 45 6.55 1.59 -6.16
C SER A 45 6.47 0.07 -6.22
N ARG A 46 6.93 -0.49 -7.33
CA ARG A 46 6.96 -1.93 -7.59
C ARG A 46 8.35 -2.25 -8.14
N GLU A 47 9.03 -3.22 -7.53
CA GLU A 47 10.40 -3.62 -7.92
C GLU A 47 11.44 -2.48 -7.97
N ALA A 48 11.12 -1.33 -7.35
CA ALA A 48 11.87 -0.09 -7.45
C ALA A 48 12.16 0.54 -6.07
N PHE A 49 12.22 -0.28 -5.01
CA PHE A 49 12.35 0.21 -3.64
C PHE A 49 13.53 1.18 -3.45
N ALA A 50 14.72 0.81 -3.93
CA ALA A 50 15.94 1.59 -3.74
C ALA A 50 15.87 2.99 -4.40
N PRO A 51 15.55 3.12 -5.72
CA PRO A 51 15.41 4.44 -6.34
C PRO A 51 14.26 5.25 -5.74
N THR A 52 13.09 4.64 -5.50
CA THR A 52 11.96 5.33 -4.84
C THR A 52 12.37 5.91 -3.49
N TYR A 53 13.01 5.11 -2.64
CA TYR A 53 13.44 5.55 -1.31
C TYR A 53 14.50 6.65 -1.38
N SER A 54 15.44 6.56 -2.34
CA SER A 54 16.49 7.56 -2.57
C SER A 54 15.90 8.92 -2.94
N VAL A 55 14.97 8.95 -3.90
CA VAL A 55 14.31 10.20 -4.34
C VAL A 55 13.54 10.84 -3.19
N ILE A 56 12.71 10.07 -2.48
CA ILE A 56 11.95 10.57 -1.32
C ILE A 56 12.89 11.22 -0.29
N ARG A 57 13.97 10.52 0.08
CA ARG A 57 14.97 11.01 1.04
C ARG A 57 15.64 12.30 0.60
N SER A 58 15.88 12.45 -0.71
CA SER A 58 16.55 13.61 -1.28
C SER A 58 15.65 14.85 -1.33
N CYS A 59 14.36 14.67 -1.62
CA CYS A 59 13.39 15.78 -1.63
C CYS A 59 13.00 16.28 -0.23
N GLY A 60 13.13 15.45 0.81
CA GLY A 60 12.93 15.87 2.21
C GLY A 60 11.48 16.14 2.63
N TRP A 61 10.49 15.80 1.80
CA TRP A 61 9.07 15.87 2.14
C TRP A 61 8.52 14.46 2.35
N PHE A 62 8.12 14.14 3.58
CA PHE A 62 7.76 12.77 3.99
C PHE A 62 6.28 12.59 4.37
N ARG A 63 5.41 13.49 3.91
CA ARG A 63 3.97 13.40 4.17
C ARG A 63 3.31 12.64 3.03
N GLY A 64 2.95 11.38 3.24
CA GLY A 64 2.34 10.59 2.18
C GLY A 64 1.93 9.18 2.55
N VAL A 65 1.47 8.47 1.52
CA VAL A 65 1.03 7.07 1.59
C VAL A 65 1.84 6.26 0.58
N ILE A 66 2.42 5.14 1.02
CA ILE A 66 2.89 4.10 0.10
C ILE A 66 1.68 3.23 -0.24
N HIS A 67 1.13 3.46 -1.43
CA HIS A 67 -0.06 2.76 -1.91
C HIS A 67 0.31 1.38 -2.44
N CYS A 68 -0.65 0.46 -2.44
CA CYS A 68 -0.52 -0.89 -2.96
C CYS A 68 0.74 -1.59 -2.41
N PHE A 69 0.97 -1.47 -1.10
CA PHE A 69 2.21 -1.89 -0.48
C PHE A 69 2.44 -3.39 -0.71
N SER A 70 3.54 -3.71 -1.39
CA SER A 70 3.86 -5.07 -1.85
C SER A 70 5.25 -5.55 -1.45
N TYR A 71 6.01 -4.74 -0.72
CA TYR A 71 7.33 -5.09 -0.18
C TYR A 71 7.25 -5.88 1.14
N GLY A 72 8.41 -6.14 1.78
CA GLY A 72 8.51 -6.82 3.06
C GLY A 72 8.64 -5.87 4.26
N GLU A 73 8.80 -6.45 5.45
CA GLU A 73 8.95 -5.71 6.71
C GLU A 73 10.16 -4.77 6.72
N ARG A 74 11.25 -5.13 6.02
CA ARG A 74 12.47 -4.31 5.93
C ARG A 74 12.21 -2.99 5.22
N GLU A 75 11.48 -3.02 4.11
CA GLU A 75 11.09 -1.83 3.37
C GLU A 75 10.01 -1.05 4.13
N ALA A 76 9.07 -1.76 4.75
CA ALA A 76 8.05 -1.14 5.61
C ALA A 76 8.70 -0.30 6.72
N ALA A 77 9.70 -0.85 7.42
CA ALA A 77 10.45 -0.15 8.46
C ALA A 77 10.96 1.20 7.97
N LYS A 78 11.63 1.22 6.81
CA LYS A 78 12.22 2.41 6.24
C LYS A 78 11.20 3.49 5.87
N PHE A 79 10.03 3.11 5.36
CA PHE A 79 8.97 4.07 5.06
C PHE A 79 8.27 4.56 6.34
N LEU A 80 8.07 3.69 7.32
CA LEU A 80 7.49 4.03 8.62
C LEU A 80 8.39 4.99 9.42
N ASP A 81 9.72 4.81 9.35
CA ASP A 81 10.70 5.71 9.97
C ASP A 81 10.64 7.14 9.38
N LEU A 82 10.21 7.29 8.13
CA LEU A 82 9.95 8.57 7.50
C LEU A 82 8.55 9.13 7.79
N GLY A 83 7.68 8.34 8.43
CA GLY A 83 6.32 8.75 8.81
C GLY A 83 5.24 8.44 7.79
N PHE A 84 5.52 7.62 6.76
CA PHE A 84 4.52 7.23 5.77
C PHE A 84 3.45 6.31 6.35
N PHE A 85 2.25 6.41 5.78
CA PHE A 85 1.22 5.39 5.93
C PHE A 85 1.42 4.30 4.89
N LEU A 86 1.07 3.05 5.22
CA LEU A 86 1.13 1.92 4.31
C LEU A 86 -0.29 1.43 4.00
N SER A 87 -0.65 1.41 2.72
CA SER A 87 -1.97 1.02 2.25
C SER A 87 -1.94 -0.37 1.62
N PHE A 88 -2.88 -1.23 2.03
CA PHE A 88 -2.94 -2.62 1.57
C PHE A 88 -4.20 -2.87 0.73
N PRO A 89 -4.05 -3.38 -0.52
CA PRO A 89 -5.15 -3.64 -1.42
C PRO A 89 -5.66 -5.08 -1.29
N GLY A 90 -6.53 -5.51 -2.21
CA GLY A 90 -7.16 -6.83 -2.18
C GLY A 90 -6.20 -8.02 -2.25
N ASN A 91 -4.94 -7.82 -2.61
CA ASN A 91 -3.94 -8.88 -2.68
C ASN A 91 -3.65 -9.56 -1.32
N ILE A 92 -3.95 -8.91 -0.19
CA ILE A 92 -3.86 -9.51 1.15
C ILE A 92 -4.78 -10.72 1.33
N THR A 93 -5.79 -10.85 0.47
CA THR A 93 -6.75 -11.96 0.47
C THR A 93 -6.30 -13.14 -0.41
N PHE A 94 -5.18 -13.03 -1.14
CA PHE A 94 -4.79 -14.04 -2.13
C PHE A 94 -4.03 -15.23 -1.53
N GLY A 95 -3.52 -15.09 -0.30
CA GLY A 95 -2.75 -16.12 0.38
C GLY A 95 -3.58 -17.38 0.67
N LYS A 96 -3.34 -18.44 -0.11
CA LYS A 96 -3.99 -19.74 0.08
C LYS A 96 -3.20 -20.66 1.01
N LYS A 97 -1.87 -20.59 0.97
CA LYS A 97 -1.00 -21.43 1.79
C LYS A 97 -0.77 -20.80 3.16
N ALA A 98 -0.51 -21.62 4.17
CA ALA A 98 -0.22 -21.16 5.53
C ALA A 98 0.95 -20.16 5.56
N ALA A 99 2.01 -20.42 4.79
CA ALA A 99 3.17 -19.53 4.71
C ALA A 99 2.83 -18.14 4.12
N ASP A 100 1.99 -18.08 3.09
CA ASP A 100 1.57 -16.81 2.48
C ASP A 100 0.75 -16.00 3.48
N ARG A 101 -0.19 -16.66 4.17
CA ARG A 101 -1.04 -16.05 5.19
C ARG A 101 -0.21 -15.56 6.37
N GLU A 102 0.79 -16.32 6.81
CA GLU A 102 1.67 -15.91 7.90
C GLU A 102 2.51 -14.68 7.51
N ARG A 103 3.03 -14.64 6.27
CA ARG A 103 3.77 -13.46 5.77
C ARG A 103 2.88 -12.20 5.74
N ILE A 104 1.65 -12.32 5.24
CA ILE A 104 0.69 -11.21 5.18
C ILE A 104 0.30 -10.76 6.60
N SER A 105 0.01 -11.72 7.47
CA SER A 105 -0.33 -11.49 8.87
C SER A 105 0.82 -10.80 9.63
N GLY A 106 2.05 -11.30 9.49
CA GLY A 106 3.26 -10.71 10.08
C GLY A 106 3.45 -9.26 9.66
N LEU A 107 3.36 -9.00 8.35
CA LEU A 107 3.47 -7.64 7.82
C LEU A 107 2.37 -6.71 8.35
N LEU A 108 1.09 -7.13 8.33
CA LEU A 108 -0.01 -6.31 8.85
C LEU A 108 0.12 -6.03 10.36
N ARG A 109 0.67 -6.98 11.13
CA ARG A 109 0.94 -6.82 12.57
C ARG A 109 2.18 -5.96 12.84
N TYR A 110 3.15 -5.96 11.94
CA TYR A 110 4.34 -5.13 12.01
C TYR A 110 4.02 -3.65 11.83
N VAL A 111 3.09 -3.31 10.94
CA VAL A 111 2.69 -1.91 10.70
C VAL A 111 2.00 -1.33 11.94
N PRO A 112 2.46 -0.17 12.46
CA PRO A 112 1.79 0.53 13.54
C PRO A 112 0.32 0.79 13.22
N ARG A 113 -0.53 0.62 14.24
CA ARG A 113 -1.99 0.77 14.12
C ARG A 113 -2.39 2.14 13.59
N ASP A 114 -1.64 3.19 13.91
CA ASP A 114 -1.87 4.56 13.46
C ASP A 114 -1.23 4.89 12.10
N ARG A 115 -0.69 3.89 11.39
CA ARG A 115 -0.09 4.03 10.04
C ARG A 115 -0.66 3.04 9.01
N LEU A 116 -1.61 2.20 9.42
CA LEU A 116 -2.26 1.23 8.56
C LEU A 116 -3.42 1.86 7.76
N LEU A 117 -3.42 1.68 6.44
CA LEU A 117 -4.53 1.98 5.55
C LEU A 117 -4.95 0.74 4.76
N LEU A 118 -6.20 0.73 4.29
CA LEU A 118 -6.74 -0.28 3.39
C LEU A 118 -7.35 0.39 2.17
N GLU A 119 -7.19 -0.22 1.01
CA GLU A 119 -7.69 0.31 -0.26
C GLU A 119 -8.21 -0.81 -1.15
N THR A 120 -8.88 -0.48 -2.25
CA THR A 120 -9.27 -1.47 -3.26
C THR A 120 -8.28 -1.54 -4.41
N ASP A 121 -7.67 -0.42 -4.78
CA ASP A 121 -6.94 -0.26 -6.04
C ASP A 121 -7.81 -0.59 -7.28
N ALA A 122 -9.12 -0.30 -7.18
CA ALA A 122 -10.06 -0.54 -8.26
C ALA A 122 -9.69 0.28 -9.52
N PRO A 123 -9.77 -0.31 -10.73
CA PRO A 123 -10.46 -1.55 -11.08
C PRO A 123 -9.64 -2.85 -10.93
N TYR A 124 -8.42 -2.77 -10.40
CA TYR A 124 -7.49 -3.89 -10.26
C TYR A 124 -7.65 -4.62 -8.93
N LEU A 125 -6.99 -5.78 -8.79
CA LEU A 125 -6.82 -6.47 -7.51
C LEU A 125 -8.11 -6.81 -6.75
N ALA A 126 -9.15 -7.28 -7.46
CA ALA A 126 -10.39 -7.73 -6.81
C ALA A 126 -10.09 -8.77 -5.71
N PRO A 127 -10.51 -8.52 -4.45
CA PRO A 127 -10.21 -9.40 -3.34
C PRO A 127 -10.96 -10.73 -3.47
N ALA A 128 -10.44 -11.80 -2.87
CA ALA A 128 -11.21 -13.02 -2.68
C ALA A 128 -12.45 -12.75 -1.81
N PRO A 129 -13.63 -13.34 -2.13
CA PRO A 129 -13.86 -14.42 -3.10
C PRO A 129 -14.03 -13.95 -4.57
N GLU A 130 -14.04 -12.66 -4.84
CA GLU A 130 -14.33 -12.04 -6.15
C GLU A 130 -13.10 -11.95 -7.09
N ARG A 131 -12.04 -12.73 -6.83
CA ARG A 131 -10.78 -12.64 -7.59
C ARG A 131 -11.00 -12.98 -9.06
N GLY A 132 -10.41 -12.19 -9.95
CA GLY A 132 -10.54 -12.35 -11.41
C GLY A 132 -11.73 -11.59 -12.03
N THR A 133 -12.51 -10.87 -11.22
CA THR A 133 -13.54 -9.94 -11.68
C THR A 133 -13.02 -8.50 -11.65
N VAL A 134 -13.75 -7.56 -12.28
CA VAL A 134 -13.47 -6.12 -12.15
C VAL A 134 -13.63 -5.71 -10.69
N ASN A 135 -12.62 -5.05 -10.13
CA ASN A 135 -12.71 -4.55 -8.76
C ASN A 135 -13.51 -3.24 -8.70
N THR A 136 -14.15 -3.00 -7.56
CA THR A 136 -14.90 -1.78 -7.30
C THR A 136 -14.75 -1.35 -5.84
N PRO A 137 -14.97 -0.07 -5.48
CA PRO A 137 -14.91 0.38 -4.09
C PRO A 137 -15.79 -0.42 -3.12
N GLN A 138 -16.93 -0.96 -3.58
CA GLN A 138 -17.85 -1.75 -2.76
C GLN A 138 -17.24 -3.06 -2.25
N LYS A 139 -16.17 -3.56 -2.89
CA LYS A 139 -15.48 -4.80 -2.51
C LYS A 139 -14.50 -4.60 -1.34
N ILE A 140 -14.31 -3.37 -0.86
CA ILE A 140 -13.46 -3.04 0.29
C ILE A 140 -13.82 -3.85 1.55
N ARG A 141 -15.09 -4.23 1.71
CA ARG A 141 -15.56 -5.08 2.83
C ARG A 141 -14.79 -6.40 2.97
N TYR A 142 -14.40 -7.02 1.85
CA TYR A 142 -13.63 -8.28 1.89
C TYR A 142 -12.21 -8.06 2.40
N ILE A 143 -11.67 -6.87 2.15
CA ILE A 143 -10.33 -6.45 2.57
C ILE A 143 -10.34 -6.15 4.07
N TYR A 144 -11.36 -5.43 4.57
CA TYR A 144 -11.55 -5.22 6.01
C TYR A 144 -11.73 -6.53 6.77
N ALA A 145 -12.61 -7.43 6.31
CA ALA A 145 -12.82 -8.72 6.95
C ALA A 145 -11.52 -9.54 7.04
N ALA A 146 -10.72 -9.57 5.96
CA ALA A 146 -9.44 -10.27 5.94
C ALA A 146 -8.42 -9.64 6.89
N ALA A 147 -8.25 -8.31 6.81
CA ALA A 147 -7.31 -7.57 7.65
C ALA A 147 -7.68 -7.69 9.14
N ALA A 148 -8.95 -7.56 9.50
CA ALA A 148 -9.46 -7.76 10.86
C ALA A 148 -9.12 -9.17 11.38
N GLY A 149 -9.32 -10.20 10.55
CA GLY A 149 -8.96 -11.58 10.87
C GLY A 149 -7.45 -11.78 11.10
N PHE A 150 -6.58 -11.16 10.31
CA PHE A 150 -5.13 -11.22 10.54
C PHE A 150 -4.72 -10.49 11.82
N LEU A 151 -5.36 -9.36 12.09
CA LEU A 151 -5.04 -8.47 13.20
C LEU A 151 -5.66 -8.89 14.54
N GLY A 152 -6.66 -9.77 14.52
CA GLY A 152 -7.35 -10.25 15.71
C GLY A 152 -8.25 -9.21 16.38
N ILE A 153 -8.81 -8.27 15.61
CA ILE A 153 -9.68 -7.19 16.11
C ILE A 153 -11.02 -7.17 15.36
N PRO A 154 -12.09 -6.60 15.93
CA PRO A 154 -13.36 -6.41 15.24
C PRO A 154 -13.24 -5.53 13.98
N GLU A 155 -14.03 -5.83 12.94
CA GLU A 155 -14.05 -5.02 11.71
C GLU A 155 -14.45 -3.55 11.97
N GLU A 156 -15.36 -3.32 12.91
CA GLU A 156 -15.77 -1.97 13.31
C GLU A 156 -14.63 -1.17 13.95
N GLU A 157 -13.83 -1.82 14.80
CA GLU A 157 -12.65 -1.21 15.41
C GLU A 157 -11.61 -0.87 14.33
N LEU A 158 -11.38 -1.79 13.39
CA LEU A 158 -10.48 -1.57 12.26
C LEU A 158 -10.97 -0.43 11.36
N ALA A 159 -12.27 -0.35 11.08
CA ALA A 159 -12.88 0.73 10.30
C ALA A 159 -12.67 2.09 10.96
N ALA A 160 -12.92 2.21 12.27
CA ALA A 160 -12.68 3.43 13.01
C ALA A 160 -11.19 3.82 13.01
N LEU A 161 -10.29 2.85 13.16
CA LEU A 161 -8.85 3.07 13.10
C LEU A 161 -8.40 3.56 11.71
N VAL A 162 -8.79 2.86 10.64
CA VAL A 162 -8.40 3.23 9.27
C VAL A 162 -8.99 4.58 8.89
N LEU A 163 -10.21 4.91 9.33
CA LEU A 163 -10.81 6.23 9.13
C LEU A 163 -9.98 7.33 9.79
N ARG A 164 -9.58 7.17 11.06
CA ARG A 164 -8.71 8.14 11.75
C ARG A 164 -7.38 8.32 11.00
N ASN A 165 -6.81 7.22 10.53
CA ASN A 165 -5.56 7.25 9.77
C ASN A 165 -5.74 7.97 8.44
N ALA A 166 -6.84 7.73 7.71
CA ALA A 166 -7.13 8.38 6.45
C ALA A 166 -7.35 9.90 6.63
N VAL A 167 -8.08 10.30 7.69
CA VAL A 167 -8.25 11.71 8.07
C VAL A 167 -6.89 12.36 8.32
N SER A 168 -6.01 11.70 9.08
CA SER A 168 -4.66 12.21 9.35
C SER A 168 -3.78 12.25 8.10
N ALA A 169 -3.77 11.19 7.30
CA ALA A 169 -2.92 11.04 6.13
C ALA A 169 -3.25 12.07 5.05
N PHE A 170 -4.54 12.27 4.79
CA PHE A 170 -5.04 13.15 3.72
C PHE A 170 -5.48 14.53 4.21
N SER A 171 -5.31 14.83 5.51
CA SER A 171 -5.74 16.10 6.13
C SER A 171 -7.21 16.42 5.84
N LEU A 172 -8.07 15.40 5.90
CA LEU A 172 -9.49 15.53 5.58
C LEU A 172 -10.23 16.25 6.70
N GLN A 173 -11.19 17.09 6.33
CA GLN A 173 -12.17 17.57 7.29
C GLN A 173 -13.09 16.40 7.65
N THR A 174 -13.20 16.08 8.94
CA THR A 174 -14.19 15.10 9.40
C THR A 174 -15.57 15.75 9.24
N PRO A 175 -16.56 15.09 8.61
CA PRO A 175 -17.93 15.60 8.62
C PRO A 175 -18.36 15.75 10.08
N GLY A 176 -18.81 16.96 10.45
CA GLY A 176 -19.35 17.26 11.78
C GLY A 176 -20.73 16.67 12.00
#